data_AF-A0A559JZX4-F1
#
_entry.id   AF-A0A559JZX4-F1
#
_cell.length_a   1.000
_cell.length_b   1.000
_cell.length_c   1.000
_cell.angle_alpha   90.00
_cell.angle_beta   90.00
_cell.angle_gamma   90.00
#
_symmetry.space_group_name_H-M   'P 1'
#
loop_
_entity.id
_entity.type
_entity.pdbx_description
1 polymer ?
#
loop_
_entity_poly.entity_id
_entity_poly.type
_entity_poly.pdbx_seq_one_letter_code
_entity_poly.pdbx_strand_id
1 'polypeptide(L)'
;MDIFTVIFMYINLGLEHIITGYDHLLFLLGLIVIAERFRAVLKIITAFTISHSLTLCLAVLHLVPVYPKWIEVGIALTICYIAVENVFIQTFRWRWALTFVFGLIHGLGFASAIREVGFQQSYLATSLVSFNVGIELGQLLIVGLLLPMLIRFREKSGYYPIFFRGVSACIFLIGLYWVVARMGAL
;
A
#
# COMPACT_ATOMS: atom_id res chain seq x y z
N MET A 1 4.78 -27.30 -13.19
CA MET A 1 5.78 -26.24 -12.90
C MET A 1 6.60 -26.70 -11.72
N ASP A 2 7.91 -26.43 -11.72
CA ASP A 2 8.75 -26.62 -10.54
C ASP A 2 8.58 -25.45 -9.55
N ILE A 3 9.05 -25.64 -8.32
CA ILE A 3 8.87 -24.67 -7.23
C ILE A 3 9.58 -23.33 -7.49
N PHE A 4 10.71 -23.33 -8.20
CA PHE A 4 11.44 -22.09 -8.48
C PHE A 4 10.71 -21.23 -9.50
N THR A 5 10.11 -21.85 -10.52
CA THR A 5 9.23 -21.16 -11.47
C THR A 5 8.07 -20.48 -10.76
N VAL A 6 7.42 -21.17 -9.82
CA VAL A 6 6.32 -20.60 -9.01
C VAL A 6 6.79 -19.41 -8.20
N ILE A 7 7.91 -19.54 -7.48
CA ILE A 7 8.48 -18.46 -6.66
C ILE A 7 8.75 -17.22 -7.51
N PHE A 8 9.46 -17.38 -8.64
CA PHE A 8 9.82 -16.27 -9.51
C PHE A 8 8.58 -15.60 -10.13
N MET A 9 7.62 -16.39 -10.59
CA MET A 9 6.37 -15.89 -11.17
C MET A 9 5.61 -15.00 -10.19
N TYR A 10 5.41 -15.46 -8.95
CA TYR A 10 4.63 -14.71 -7.96
C TYR A 10 5.39 -13.53 -7.36
N ILE A 11 6.73 -13.58 -7.25
CA ILE A 11 7.52 -12.39 -6.91
C ILE A 11 7.32 -11.30 -7.96
N ASN A 12 7.41 -11.61 -9.25
CA ASN A 12 7.19 -10.65 -10.32
C ASN A 12 5.75 -10.11 -10.32
N LEU A 13 4.77 -10.97 -10.08
CA LEU A 13 3.38 -10.54 -9.97
C LEU A 13 3.18 -9.56 -8.80
N GLY A 14 3.82 -9.81 -7.65
CA GLY A 14 3.79 -8.91 -6.50
C GLY A 14 4.45 -7.55 -6.78
N LEU A 15 5.57 -7.55 -7.50
CA LEU A 15 6.25 -6.34 -7.96
C LEU A 15 5.36 -5.53 -8.92
N GLU A 16 4.82 -6.18 -9.94
CA GLU A 16 3.94 -5.57 -10.94
C GLU A 16 2.70 -4.97 -10.28
N HIS A 17 2.10 -5.69 -9.31
CA HIS A 17 0.95 -5.21 -8.56
C HIS A 17 1.21 -3.87 -7.85
N ILE A 18 2.40 -3.70 -7.24
CA ILE A 18 2.76 -2.42 -6.58
C ILE A 18 3.05 -1.32 -7.60
N ILE A 19 3.69 -1.64 -8.72
CA ILE A 19 4.06 -0.65 -9.74
C ILE A 19 2.83 -0.16 -10.52
N THR A 20 1.85 -1.04 -10.77
CA THR A 20 0.62 -0.72 -11.52
C THR A 20 -0.53 -0.29 -10.62
N GLY A 21 -0.47 -0.62 -9.31
CA GLY A 21 -1.46 -0.25 -8.31
C GLY A 21 -1.36 1.22 -7.90
N TYR A 22 -2.08 2.10 -8.59
CA TYR A 22 -2.08 3.54 -8.29
C TYR A 22 -2.50 3.88 -6.85
N ASP A 23 -3.42 3.10 -6.25
CA ASP A 23 -3.78 3.24 -4.84
C ASP A 23 -2.55 3.03 -3.92
N HIS A 24 -1.74 2.00 -4.19
CA HIS A 24 -0.55 1.68 -3.41
C HIS A 24 0.55 2.73 -3.59
N LEU A 25 0.78 3.19 -4.82
CA LEU A 25 1.75 4.25 -5.09
C LEU A 25 1.39 5.55 -4.37
N LEU A 26 0.12 5.95 -4.43
CA LEU A 26 -0.36 7.18 -3.82
C LEU A 26 -0.34 7.09 -2.28
N PHE A 27 -0.75 5.95 -1.74
CA PHE A 27 -0.67 5.67 -0.30
C PHE A 27 0.79 5.67 0.20
N LEU A 28 1.70 5.00 -0.51
CA LEU A 28 3.12 4.96 -0.18
C LEU A 28 3.75 6.34 -0.24
N LEU A 29 3.44 7.14 -1.28
CA LEU A 29 3.88 8.53 -1.38
C LEU A 29 3.41 9.35 -0.17
N GLY A 30 2.14 9.20 0.23
CA GLY A 30 1.59 9.86 1.42
C GLY A 30 2.31 9.47 2.71
N LEU A 31 2.75 8.22 2.84
CA LEU A 31 3.53 7.78 4.00
C LEU A 31 4.94 8.39 4.02
N ILE A 32 5.63 8.42 2.88
CA ILE A 32 7.04 8.84 2.83
C ILE A 32 7.22 10.36 2.76
N VAL A 33 6.24 11.13 2.31
CA VAL A 33 6.39 12.59 2.13
C VAL A 33 6.66 13.33 3.44
N ILE A 34 6.21 12.81 4.57
CA ILE A 34 6.54 13.36 5.90
C ILE A 34 7.61 12.54 6.64
N ALA A 35 8.15 11.48 6.04
CA ALA A 35 9.14 10.63 6.69
C ALA A 35 10.52 11.27 6.78
N GLU A 36 11.18 11.05 7.92
CA GLU A 36 12.51 11.61 8.19
C GLU A 36 13.62 10.55 8.20
N ARG A 37 13.27 9.27 8.33
CA ARG A 37 14.24 8.20 8.55
C ARG A 37 13.80 6.92 7.87
N PHE A 38 14.73 6.24 7.20
CA PHE A 38 14.47 4.96 6.53
C PHE A 38 13.92 3.90 7.50
N ARG A 39 14.53 3.76 8.69
CA ARG A 39 14.08 2.78 9.71
C ARG A 39 12.63 2.98 10.16
N ALA A 40 12.15 4.22 10.21
CA ALA A 40 10.76 4.49 10.59
C ALA A 40 9.79 4.04 9.49
N VAL A 41 10.15 4.28 8.23
CA VAL A 41 9.36 3.86 7.06
C VAL A 41 9.33 2.34 6.92
N LEU A 42 10.47 1.67 7.12
CA LEU A 42 10.53 0.20 7.12
C LEU A 42 9.51 -0.42 8.08
N LYS A 43 9.47 0.06 9.33
CA LYS A 43 8.53 -0.46 10.33
C LYS A 43 7.06 -0.29 9.88
N ILE A 44 6.74 0.84 9.25
CA ILE A 44 5.39 1.16 8.76
C ILE A 44 5.00 0.24 7.58
N ILE A 45 5.91 0.08 6.61
CA ILE A 45 5.69 -0.74 5.42
C ILE A 45 5.57 -2.21 5.80
N THR A 46 6.49 -2.74 6.59
CA THR A 46 6.42 -4.14 7.04
C THR A 46 5.13 -4.40 7.83
N ALA A 47 4.69 -3.47 8.69
CA ALA A 47 3.40 -3.61 9.39
C ALA A 47 2.20 -3.65 8.43
N PHE A 48 2.22 -2.81 7.39
CA PHE A 48 1.22 -2.84 6.33
C PHE A 48 1.27 -4.17 5.57
N THR A 49 2.45 -4.64 5.16
CA THR A 49 2.61 -5.90 4.41
C THR A 49 2.13 -7.10 5.21
N ILE A 50 2.42 -7.17 6.52
CA ILE A 50 1.97 -8.25 7.40
C ILE A 50 0.43 -8.29 7.48
N SER A 51 -0.20 -7.16 7.75
CA SER A 51 -1.67 -7.07 7.85
C SER A 51 -2.35 -7.34 6.51
N HIS A 52 -1.80 -6.78 5.43
CA HIS A 52 -2.23 -7.05 4.05
C HIS A 52 -2.18 -8.55 3.73
N SER A 53 -1.04 -9.19 3.98
CA SER A 53 -0.82 -10.63 3.78
C SER A 53 -1.85 -11.46 4.54
N LEU A 54 -2.15 -11.08 5.79
CA LEU A 54 -3.13 -11.76 6.62
C LEU A 54 -4.52 -11.74 5.98
N THR A 55 -5.02 -10.56 5.64
CA THR A 55 -6.36 -10.44 5.04
C THR A 55 -6.46 -11.01 3.63
N LEU A 56 -5.37 -10.94 2.86
CA LEU A 56 -5.29 -11.59 1.56
C LEU A 56 -5.42 -13.11 1.71
N CYS A 57 -4.68 -13.70 2.65
CA CYS A 57 -4.76 -15.13 2.94
C CYS A 57 -6.19 -15.53 3.35
N LEU A 58 -6.81 -14.77 4.26
CA LEU A 58 -8.20 -15.02 4.68
C LEU A 58 -9.18 -14.95 3.50
N ALA A 59 -9.02 -13.99 2.61
CA ALA A 59 -9.91 -13.80 1.47
C ALA A 59 -9.77 -14.91 0.42
N VAL A 60 -8.52 -15.36 0.16
CA VAL A 60 -8.21 -16.45 -0.76
C VAL A 60 -8.69 -17.81 -0.22
N LEU A 61 -8.62 -18.02 1.09
CA LEU A 61 -9.18 -19.20 1.76
C LEU A 61 -10.71 -19.13 1.93
N HIS A 62 -11.35 -18.07 1.44
CA HIS A 62 -12.78 -17.83 1.58
C HIS A 62 -13.29 -17.80 3.03
N LEU A 63 -12.41 -17.43 3.98
CA LEU A 63 -12.74 -17.35 5.41
C LEU A 63 -13.41 -16.02 5.78
N VAL A 64 -13.37 -15.03 4.90
CA VAL A 64 -14.03 -13.72 5.07
C VAL A 64 -14.81 -13.35 3.82
N PRO A 65 -16.01 -12.74 3.96
CA PRO A 65 -16.76 -12.25 2.82
C PRO A 65 -16.05 -11.04 2.20
N VAL A 66 -16.02 -10.99 0.87
CA VAL A 66 -15.39 -9.92 0.10
C VAL A 66 -16.48 -9.12 -0.61
N TYR A 67 -16.58 -7.83 -0.30
CA TYR A 67 -17.52 -6.89 -0.92
C TYR A 67 -16.73 -5.81 -1.68
N PRO A 68 -16.40 -6.02 -2.97
CA PRO A 68 -15.43 -5.18 -3.70
C PRO A 68 -15.70 -3.68 -3.60
N LYS A 69 -16.96 -3.26 -3.82
CA LYS A 69 -17.38 -1.86 -3.73
C LYS A 69 -16.95 -1.20 -2.40
N TRP A 70 -17.27 -1.82 -1.26
CA TRP A 70 -17.00 -1.24 0.05
C TRP A 70 -15.51 -1.29 0.40
N ILE A 71 -14.80 -2.31 -0.07
CA ILE A 71 -13.37 -2.43 0.12
C ILE A 71 -12.62 -1.34 -0.66
N GLU A 72 -12.97 -1.14 -1.94
CA GLU A 72 -12.34 -0.12 -2.79
C GLU A 72 -12.60 1.30 -2.25
N VAL A 73 -13.82 1.58 -1.76
CA VAL A 73 -14.13 2.84 -1.05
C VAL A 73 -13.30 2.96 0.23
N GLY A 74 -13.18 1.89 1.00
CA GLY A 74 -12.34 1.83 2.20
C GLY A 74 -10.87 2.16 1.88
N ILE A 75 -10.31 1.57 0.83
CA ILE A 75 -8.94 1.85 0.35
C ILE A 75 -8.79 3.35 0.05
N ALA A 76 -9.71 3.93 -0.73
CA ALA A 76 -9.65 5.36 -1.06
C ALA A 76 -9.76 6.26 0.21
N LEU A 77 -10.58 5.87 1.19
CA LEU A 77 -10.70 6.57 2.47
C LEU A 77 -9.40 6.52 3.28
N THR A 78 -8.67 5.40 3.28
CA THR A 78 -7.36 5.33 3.97
C THR A 78 -6.34 6.28 3.34
N ILE A 79 -6.38 6.48 2.02
CA ILE A 79 -5.52 7.44 1.31
C ILE A 79 -5.86 8.87 1.74
N CYS A 80 -7.16 9.21 1.75
CA CYS A 80 -7.64 10.50 2.25
C CYS A 80 -7.19 10.73 3.70
N TYR A 81 -7.31 9.71 4.55
CA TYR A 81 -6.90 9.78 5.94
C TYR A 81 -5.41 10.11 6.08
N ILE A 82 -4.54 9.39 5.37
CA ILE A 82 -3.08 9.66 5.41
C ILE A 82 -2.77 11.09 4.97
N ALA A 83 -3.44 11.60 3.94
CA ALA A 83 -3.25 12.97 3.49
C ALA A 83 -3.66 14.01 4.55
N VAL A 84 -4.77 13.79 5.26
CA VAL A 84 -5.21 14.66 6.37
C VAL A 84 -4.24 14.54 7.54
N GLU A 85 -3.86 13.33 7.92
CA GLU A 85 -2.91 13.05 9.01
C GLU A 85 -1.56 13.73 8.80
N ASN A 86 -1.07 13.77 7.56
CA ASN A 86 0.13 14.51 7.17
C ASN A 86 0.06 16.00 7.47
N VAL A 87 -1.12 16.62 7.35
CA VAL A 87 -1.28 18.06 7.53
C VAL A 87 -1.47 18.41 9.01
N PHE A 88 -2.26 17.62 9.74
CA PHE A 88 -2.75 18.00 11.07
C PHE A 88 -2.07 17.31 12.26
N ILE A 89 -1.57 16.08 12.11
CA ILE A 89 -1.06 15.29 13.26
C ILE A 89 0.45 15.13 13.22
N GLN A 90 1.03 14.86 12.04
CA GLN A 90 2.49 14.80 11.80
C GLN A 90 3.27 13.90 12.79
N THR A 91 2.68 12.82 13.32
CA THR A 91 3.33 11.95 14.32
C THR A 91 3.64 10.55 13.80
N PHE A 92 4.89 10.12 13.96
CA PHE A 92 5.33 8.78 13.55
C PHE A 92 5.12 7.69 14.60
N ARG A 93 4.80 8.06 15.86
CA ARG A 93 4.80 7.13 17.00
C ARG A 93 3.82 5.96 16.82
N TRP A 94 2.61 6.25 16.34
CA TRP A 94 1.53 5.27 16.19
C TRP A 94 1.23 4.92 14.73
N ARG A 95 1.98 5.52 13.80
CA ARG A 95 1.72 5.41 12.38
C ARG A 95 1.82 3.98 11.86
N TRP A 96 2.72 3.17 12.42
CA TRP A 96 2.83 1.74 12.10
C TRP A 96 1.58 0.94 12.49
N ALA A 97 0.91 1.30 13.58
CA ALA A 97 -0.32 0.64 14.02
C ALA A 97 -1.50 1.08 13.14
N LEU A 98 -1.55 2.37 12.79
CA LEU A 98 -2.54 2.89 11.84
C LEU A 98 -2.41 2.21 10.46
N THR A 99 -1.19 2.12 9.91
CA THR A 99 -0.96 1.46 8.62
C THR A 99 -1.17 -0.05 8.68
N PHE A 100 -1.01 -0.68 9.85
CA PHE A 100 -1.44 -2.05 10.05
C PHE A 100 -2.96 -2.19 9.87
N VAL A 101 -3.77 -1.31 10.45
CA VAL A 101 -5.23 -1.34 10.24
C VAL A 101 -5.58 -1.10 8.77
N PHE A 102 -4.90 -0.17 8.11
CA PHE A 102 -5.12 0.08 6.69
C PHE A 102 -4.72 -1.10 5.81
N GLY A 103 -3.62 -1.80 6.15
CA GLY A 103 -3.20 -3.00 5.44
C GLY A 103 -4.26 -4.10 5.45
N LEU A 104 -5.01 -4.26 6.56
CA LEU A 104 -6.14 -5.20 6.62
C LEU A 104 -7.23 -4.88 5.56
N ILE A 105 -7.50 -3.60 5.31
CA ILE A 105 -8.50 -3.19 4.32
C ILE A 105 -7.94 -3.42 2.91
N HIS A 106 -6.68 -3.04 2.68
CA HIS A 106 -6.04 -3.14 1.36
C HIS A 106 -5.89 -4.60 0.91
N GLY A 107 -5.56 -5.53 1.83
CA GLY A 107 -5.39 -6.94 1.49
C GLY A 107 -6.67 -7.63 1.02
N LEU A 108 -7.84 -7.10 1.39
CA LEU A 108 -9.13 -7.57 0.86
C LEU A 108 -9.38 -7.09 -0.58
N GLY A 109 -8.80 -5.96 -0.99
CA GLY A 109 -9.02 -5.38 -2.31
C GLY A 109 -8.42 -6.23 -3.42
N PHE A 110 -7.30 -6.89 -3.11
CA PHE A 110 -6.62 -7.76 -4.06
C PHE A 110 -7.36 -9.08 -4.31
N ALA A 111 -8.19 -9.54 -3.37
CA ALA A 111 -8.92 -10.81 -3.50
C ALA A 111 -9.87 -10.86 -4.71
N SER A 112 -10.35 -9.71 -5.17
CA SER A 112 -11.15 -9.59 -6.39
C SER A 112 -10.34 -9.94 -7.64
N ALA A 113 -9.10 -9.42 -7.73
CA ALA A 113 -8.19 -9.68 -8.85
C ALA A 113 -7.65 -11.11 -8.87
N ILE A 114 -7.51 -11.75 -7.71
CA ILE A 114 -7.05 -13.14 -7.60
C ILE A 114 -8.03 -14.13 -8.21
N ARG A 115 -9.35 -13.85 -8.19
CA ARG A 115 -10.34 -14.76 -8.81
C ARG A 115 -10.15 -14.89 -10.32
N GLU A 116 -9.55 -13.89 -10.96
CA GLU A 116 -9.34 -13.85 -12.41
C GLU A 116 -7.99 -14.46 -12.81
N VAL A 117 -6.94 -14.25 -12.01
CA VAL A 117 -5.57 -14.76 -12.31
C VAL A 117 -5.33 -16.17 -11.74
N GLY A 118 -5.94 -16.50 -10.60
CA GLY A 118 -5.89 -17.80 -9.93
C GLY A 118 -4.54 -18.14 -9.30
N PHE A 119 -4.54 -18.51 -8.02
CA PHE A 119 -3.40 -19.21 -7.43
C PHE A 119 -3.41 -20.69 -7.80
N GLN A 120 -2.25 -21.27 -8.11
CA GLN A 120 -2.14 -22.72 -8.21
C GLN A 120 -2.38 -23.35 -6.84
N GLN A 121 -3.49 -24.09 -6.69
CA GLN A 121 -3.91 -24.66 -5.40
C GLN A 121 -2.83 -25.57 -4.78
N SER A 122 -2.07 -26.28 -5.60
CA SER A 122 -0.95 -27.14 -5.19
C SER A 122 0.21 -26.37 -4.56
N TYR A 123 0.34 -25.07 -4.84
CA TYR A 123 1.41 -24.20 -4.34
C TYR A 123 0.87 -22.96 -3.65
N LEU A 124 -0.34 -23.01 -3.09
CA LEU A 124 -1.03 -21.82 -2.56
C LEU A 124 -0.18 -21.05 -1.55
N ALA A 125 0.37 -21.73 -0.55
CA ALA A 125 1.20 -21.10 0.49
C ALA A 125 2.47 -20.46 -0.11
N THR A 126 3.19 -21.19 -0.96
CA THR A 126 4.38 -20.68 -1.66
C THR A 126 4.03 -19.46 -2.51
N SER A 127 2.92 -19.52 -3.24
CA SER A 127 2.46 -18.44 -4.12
C SER A 127 2.13 -17.17 -3.33
N LEU A 128 1.40 -17.31 -2.21
CA LEU A 128 1.05 -16.19 -1.32
C LEU A 128 2.29 -15.55 -0.69
N VAL A 129 3.23 -16.36 -0.20
CA VAL A 129 4.48 -15.86 0.41
C VAL A 129 5.32 -15.16 -0.65
N SER A 130 5.56 -15.79 -1.80
CA SER A 130 6.33 -15.20 -2.91
C SER A 130 5.71 -13.91 -3.43
N PHE A 131 4.38 -13.85 -3.52
CA PHE A 131 3.66 -12.64 -3.91
C PHE A 131 3.86 -11.50 -2.92
N ASN A 132 3.74 -11.74 -1.61
CA ASN A 132 3.96 -10.69 -0.61
C ASN A 132 5.44 -10.27 -0.50
N VAL A 133 6.38 -11.18 -0.76
CA VAL A 133 7.80 -10.82 -0.94
C VAL A 133 7.96 -9.87 -2.13
N GLY A 134 7.30 -10.13 -3.26
CA GLY A 134 7.26 -9.23 -4.40
C GLY A 134 6.72 -7.84 -4.05
N ILE A 135 5.63 -7.78 -3.28
CA ILE A 135 5.06 -6.52 -2.77
C ILE A 135 6.08 -5.74 -1.94
N GLU A 136 6.69 -6.39 -0.93
CA GLU A 136 7.63 -5.72 -0.04
C GLU A 136 8.85 -5.23 -0.81
N LEU A 137 9.38 -6.02 -1.74
CA LEU A 137 10.47 -5.60 -2.63
C LEU A 137 10.09 -4.37 -3.48
N GLY A 138 8.88 -4.33 -4.03
CA GLY A 138 8.40 -3.20 -4.81
C GLY A 138 8.30 -1.91 -3.99
N GLN A 139 7.74 -2.02 -2.78
CA GLN A 139 7.66 -0.90 -1.85
C GLN A 139 9.06 -0.42 -1.43
N LEU A 140 9.97 -1.34 -1.09
CA LEU A 140 11.34 -1.02 -0.71
C LEU A 140 12.13 -0.36 -1.84
N LEU A 141 11.91 -0.78 -3.09
CA LEU A 141 12.53 -0.15 -4.26
C LEU A 141 12.09 1.32 -4.38
N ILE A 142 10.79 1.58 -4.30
CA ILE A 142 10.24 2.94 -4.39
C ILE A 142 10.74 3.80 -3.22
N VAL A 143 10.73 3.28 -2.00
CA VAL A 143 11.26 4.01 -0.83
C VAL A 143 12.75 4.26 -0.93
N GLY A 144 13.53 3.27 -1.37
CA GLY A 144 14.97 3.39 -1.57
C GLY A 144 15.33 4.47 -2.60
N LEU A 145 14.47 4.68 -3.60
CA LEU A 145 14.64 5.73 -4.60
C LEU A 145 14.19 7.11 -4.09
N LEU A 146 12.97 7.21 -3.56
CA LEU A 146 12.34 8.50 -3.29
C LEU A 146 12.70 9.09 -1.92
N LEU A 147 12.82 8.26 -0.88
CA LEU A 147 13.02 8.77 0.49
C LEU A 147 14.34 9.54 0.65
N PRO A 148 15.50 9.09 0.12
CA PRO A 148 16.74 9.87 0.21
C PRO A 148 16.63 11.25 -0.45
N MET A 149 15.91 11.34 -1.59
CA MET A 149 15.67 12.60 -2.28
C MET A 149 14.81 13.54 -1.42
N LEU A 150 13.75 13.03 -0.79
CA LEU A 150 12.87 13.78 0.09
C LEU A 150 13.59 14.28 1.35
N ILE A 151 14.41 13.43 1.98
CA ILE A 151 15.21 13.82 3.16
C ILE A 151 16.19 14.94 2.77
N ARG A 152 16.91 14.78 1.66
CA ARG A 152 17.86 15.81 1.20
C ARG A 152 17.17 17.12 0.83
N PHE A 153 15.97 17.07 0.26
CA PHE A 153 15.19 18.27 -0.05
C PHE A 153 14.71 18.97 1.22
N ARG A 154 14.27 18.21 2.23
CA ARG A 154 13.89 18.72 3.55
C ARG A 154 15.04 19.46 4.23
N GLU A 155 16.22 18.86 4.25
CA GLU A 155 17.41 19.42 4.90
C GLU A 155 17.90 20.70 4.21
N LYS A 156 17.73 20.80 2.88
CA LYS A 156 18.30 21.89 2.09
C LYS A 156 17.34 23.02 1.74
N SER A 157 16.04 22.86 1.97
CA SER A 157 15.03 23.82 1.49
C SER A 157 13.99 24.17 2.54
N GLY A 158 13.88 25.47 2.83
CA GLY A 158 12.80 26.03 3.65
C GLY A 158 11.41 25.91 3.00
N TYR A 159 11.32 25.53 1.73
CA TYR A 159 10.04 25.31 1.02
C TYR A 159 9.44 23.93 1.25
N TYR A 160 10.18 23.01 1.87
CA TYR A 160 9.70 21.64 2.11
C TYR A 160 8.34 21.58 2.86
N PRO A 161 8.08 22.44 3.86
CA PRO A 161 6.77 22.49 4.52
C PRO A 161 5.59 22.84 3.62
N ILE A 162 5.82 23.68 2.61
CA ILE A 162 4.80 24.02 1.61
C ILE A 162 4.64 22.86 0.64
N PHE A 163 5.76 22.29 0.20
CA PHE A 163 5.79 21.13 -0.70
C PHE A 163 5.00 19.94 -0.15
N PHE A 164 5.29 19.45 1.07
CA PHE A 164 4.61 18.25 1.57
C PHE A 164 3.12 18.49 1.82
N ARG A 165 2.72 19.72 2.19
CA ARG A 165 1.31 20.10 2.32
C ARG A 165 0.61 20.12 0.97
N GLY A 166 1.25 20.67 -0.07
CA GLY A 166 0.74 20.63 -1.44
C GLY A 166 0.58 19.20 -1.97
N VAL A 167 1.61 18.36 -1.79
CA VAL A 167 1.54 16.93 -2.15
C VAL A 167 0.41 16.23 -1.40
N SER A 168 0.27 16.46 -0.09
CA SER A 168 -0.81 15.86 0.70
C SER A 168 -2.19 16.34 0.24
N ALA A 169 -2.34 17.62 -0.13
CA ALA A 169 -3.60 18.13 -0.70
C ALA A 169 -3.94 17.44 -2.04
N CYS A 170 -2.95 17.24 -2.93
CA CYS A 170 -3.16 16.48 -4.16
C CYS A 170 -3.58 15.03 -3.90
N ILE A 171 -2.90 14.35 -2.96
CA ILE A 171 -3.25 12.98 -2.52
C ILE A 171 -4.69 12.94 -2.02
N PHE A 172 -5.09 13.90 -1.18
CA PHE A 172 -6.45 13.99 -0.65
C PHE A 172 -7.48 14.15 -1.77
N LEU A 173 -7.25 15.06 -2.73
CA LEU A 173 -8.18 15.31 -3.82
C LEU A 173 -8.35 14.09 -4.73
N ILE A 174 -7.24 13.40 -5.06
CA ILE A 174 -7.29 12.16 -5.85
C ILE A 174 -8.01 11.05 -5.08
N GLY A 175 -7.69 10.89 -3.78
CA GLY A 175 -8.39 9.93 -2.93
C GLY A 175 -9.89 10.21 -2.84
N LEU A 176 -10.28 11.49 -2.68
CA LEU A 176 -11.68 11.89 -2.61
C LEU A 176 -12.41 11.63 -3.92
N TYR A 177 -11.77 11.92 -5.06
CA TYR A 177 -12.27 11.54 -6.37
C TYR A 177 -12.53 10.03 -6.46
N TRP A 178 -11.59 9.19 -6.01
CA TRP A 178 -11.77 7.74 -6.01
C TRP A 178 -12.89 7.27 -5.07
N VAL A 179 -13.07 7.90 -3.89
CA VAL A 179 -14.22 7.60 -3.01
C VAL A 179 -15.53 7.81 -3.76
N VAL A 180 -15.70 8.98 -4.39
CA VAL A 180 -16.93 9.32 -5.12
C VAL A 180 -17.15 8.38 -6.31
N ALA A 181 -16.09 8.12 -7.09
CA ALA A 181 -16.15 7.21 -8.24
C ALA A 181 -16.56 5.78 -7.82
N ARG A 182 -15.96 5.25 -6.75
CA ARG A 182 -16.22 3.87 -6.27
C ARG A 182 -17.57 3.74 -5.55
N MET A 183 -18.13 4.85 -5.05
CA MET A 183 -19.50 4.87 -4.53
C MET A 183 -20.55 4.73 -5.65
N GLY A 184 -20.18 4.91 -6.91
CA GLY A 184 -21.09 4.92 -8.07
C GLY A 184 -21.83 6.24 -8.21
N ALA A 185 -21.24 7.34 -7.72
CA ALA A 185 -21.78 8.69 -7.82
C ALA A 185 -21.21 9.48 -9.03
N LEU A 186 -20.43 8.81 -9.89
CA LEU A 186 -19.85 9.30 -11.14
C LEU A 186 -20.01 8.23 -12.23
#